data_AF-A0A962FI27-F1
#
_entry.id   AF-A0A962FI27-F1
#
_cell.length_a   1.000
_cell.length_b   1.000
_cell.length_c   1.000
_cell.angle_alpha   90.00
_cell.angle_beta   90.00
_cell.angle_gamma   90.00
#
_symmetry.space_group_name_H-M   'P 1'
#
loop_
_entity.id
_entity.type
_entity.pdbx_description
1 polymer ?
#
loop_
_entity_poly.entity_id
_entity_poly.type
_entity_poly.pdbx_seq_one_letter_code
_entity_poly.pdbx_strand_id
1 'polypeptide(L)' 'MSALTSQQRREAIVERVLPFLAWLPLVNRRTMSADLTAGLTGAIVVLPQSVAFATIAGMPPEYGLYAGMIP' A
#
# COMPACT_ATOMS: atom_id res chain seq x y z
N MET A 1 6.67 38.81 11.28
CA MET A 1 5.50 38.04 10.79
C MET A 1 5.71 37.39 9.40
N SER A 2 6.92 37.36 8.83
CA SER A 2 7.19 36.78 7.49
C SER A 2 7.95 35.44 7.50
N ALA A 3 8.51 35.02 8.64
CA ALA A 3 9.30 33.78 8.74
C ALA A 3 8.45 32.52 9.02
N LEU A 4 7.24 32.66 9.58
CA LEU A 4 6.37 31.54 9.94
C LEU A 4 5.71 30.88 8.71
N THR A 5 5.48 31.65 7.63
CA THR A 5 4.86 31.15 6.39
C THR A 5 5.80 30.31 5.54
N SER A 6 7.11 30.55 5.57
CA SER A 6 8.08 29.76 4.79
C SER A 6 8.31 28.38 5.39
N GLN A 7 8.26 28.26 6.73
CA GLN A 7 8.41 26.99 7.43
C GLN A 7 7.14 26.12 7.30
N GLN A 8 5.95 26.68 7.53
CA GLN A 8 4.68 25.97 7.28
C GLN A 8 4.54 25.52 5.82
N ARG A 9 4.97 26.35 4.87
CA ARG A 9 4.90 26.00 3.44
C ARG A 9 5.88 24.89 3.06
N ARG A 10 7.00 24.74 3.78
CA ARG A 10 7.94 23.62 3.59
C ARG A 10 7.37 22.31 4.11
N GLU A 11 6.77 22.30 5.30
CA GLU A 11 6.12 21.12 5.88
C GLU A 11 4.98 20.62 4.99
N ALA A 12 4.13 21.52 4.50
CA ALA A 12 3.03 21.16 3.59
C ALA A 12 3.50 20.58 2.24
N ILE A 13 4.66 21.02 1.73
CA ILE A 13 5.25 20.43 0.51
C ILE A 13 5.80 19.04 0.80
N VAL A 14 6.46 18.86 1.95
CA VAL A 14 7.01 17.57 2.36
C VAL A 14 5.90 16.54 2.55
N GLU A 15 4.80 16.88 3.22
CA GLU A 15 3.65 15.96 3.38
C GLU A 15 2.96 15.65 2.04
N ARG A 16 2.96 16.60 1.10
CA ARG A 16 2.35 16.38 -0.23
C ARG A 16 3.18 15.47 -1.12
N VAL A 17 4.50 15.50 -1.00
CA VAL A 17 5.43 14.68 -1.79
C VAL A 17 5.71 13.33 -1.10
N LEU A 18 5.77 13.32 0.23
CA LEU A 18 6.04 12.16 1.07
C LEU A 18 4.86 11.95 2.05
N PRO A 19 3.67 11.58 1.54
CA PRO A 19 2.47 11.43 2.37
C PRO A 19 2.61 10.38 3.47
N PHE A 20 3.57 9.47 3.34
CA PHE A 20 3.84 8.48 4.38
C PHE A 20 4.37 9.05 5.69
N LEU A 21 4.97 10.24 5.68
CA LEU A 21 5.43 10.89 6.91
C LEU A 21 4.27 11.27 7.84
N ALA A 22 3.06 11.46 7.30
CA ALA A 22 1.87 11.76 8.09
C ALA A 22 1.35 10.52 8.85
N TRP A 23 1.45 9.32 8.27
CA TRP A 23 0.95 8.09 8.90
C TRP A 23 2.02 7.24 9.58
N LEU A 24 3.30 7.44 9.25
CA LEU A 24 4.41 6.71 9.87
C LEU A 24 4.43 6.79 11.41
N PRO A 25 4.15 7.95 12.06
CA PRO A 25 4.11 8.05 13.53
C PRO A 25 2.94 7.31 14.18
N LEU A 26 1.90 6.98 13.40
CA LEU A 26 0.72 6.24 13.89
C LEU A 26 0.98 4.73 13.95
N VAL A 27 2.07 4.24 13.34
CA VAL A 27 2.44 2.83 13.32
C VAL A 27 2.95 2.40 14.69
N ASN A 28 2.27 1.44 15.30
CA ASN A 28 2.64 0.83 16.57
C ASN A 28 2.43 -0.69 16.54
N ARG A 29 2.81 -1.41 17.61
CA ARG A 29 2.69 -2.88 17.68
C ARG A 29 1.28 -3.39 17.40
N ARG A 30 0.24 -2.65 17.82
CA ARG A 30 -1.16 -3.04 17.60
C ARG A 30 -1.55 -2.87 16.13
N THR A 31 -1.21 -1.73 15.51
CA THR A 31 -1.52 -1.51 14.09
C THR A 31 -0.74 -2.48 13.20
N MET A 32 0.52 -2.76 13.52
CA MET A 32 1.30 -3.77 12.78
C MET A 32 0.67 -5.16 12.81
N SER A 33 0.17 -5.61 13.96
CA SER A 33 -0.51 -6.91 14.06
C SER A 33 -1.84 -6.92 13.31
N ALA A 34 -2.56 -5.79 13.32
CA ALA A 34 -3.80 -5.64 12.55
C ALA A 34 -3.53 -5.65 11.05
N ASP A 35 -2.53 -4.89 10.59
CA ASP A 35 -2.11 -4.81 9.18
C ASP A 35 -1.59 -6.16 8.68
N LEU A 36 -0.88 -6.92 9.51
CA LEU A 36 -0.44 -8.27 9.17
C LEU A 36 -1.63 -9.21 8.92
N THR A 37 -2.63 -9.16 9.79
CA THR A 37 -3.82 -10.01 9.67
C THR A 37 -4.66 -9.60 8.46
N ALA A 38 -4.84 -8.29 8.25
CA ALA A 38 -5.54 -7.74 7.10
C ALA A 38 -4.82 -8.08 5.79
N GLY A 39 -3.49 -7.95 5.76
CA GLY A 39 -2.65 -8.29 4.61
C GLY A 39 -2.70 -9.78 4.29
N LEU A 40 -2.63 -10.66 5.29
CA LEU A 40 -2.76 -12.11 5.09
C LEU A 40 -4.14 -12.48 4.55
N THR A 41 -5.20 -11.89 5.13
CA THR A 41 -6.58 -12.12 4.69
C THR A 41 -6.76 -11.65 3.24
N GLY A 42 -6.25 -10.46 2.91
CA GLY A 42 -6.26 -9.94 1.55
C GLY A 42 -5.49 -10.83 0.57
N ALA A 43 -4.31 -11.31 0.96
CA ALA A 43 -3.51 -12.20 0.13
C ALA A 43 -4.24 -13.51 -0.18
N ILE A 44 -4.91 -14.12 0.81
CA ILE A 44 -5.72 -15.34 0.62
C ILE A 44 -6.86 -15.12 -0.37
N VAL A 45 -7.47 -13.94 -0.37
CA VAL A 45 -8.57 -13.61 -1.31
C VAL A 45 -8.05 -13.29 -2.71
N VAL A 46 -6.95 -12.54 -2.81
CA VAL A 46 -6.38 -12.11 -4.10
C VAL A 46 -5.76 -13.29 -4.87
N LEU A 47 -5.17 -14.27 -4.17
CA LEU A 47 -4.53 -15.44 -4.78
C LEU A 47 -5.45 -16.20 -5.77
N PRO A 48 -6.62 -16.72 -5.36
CA PRO A 48 -7.53 -17.41 -6.29
C PRO A 48 -8.12 -16.45 -7.33
N GLN A 49 -8.34 -15.18 -6.98
CA GLN A 49 -8.85 -14.18 -7.91
C GLN A 49 -7.90 -13.95 -9.10
N SER A 50 -6.60 -13.77 -8.84
CA SER A 50 -5.62 -13.55 -9.89
C SER A 50 -5.40 -14.78 -10.77
N VAL A 51 -5.44 -15.97 -10.18
CA VAL A 51 -5.39 -17.24 -10.92
C VAL A 51 -6.60 -17.40 -11.84
N ALA A 52 -7.80 -17.04 -11.37
CA ALA A 52 -9.01 -17.07 -12.19
C ALA A 52 -8.91 -16.10 -13.38
N PHE A 53 -8.38 -14.89 -13.18
CA PHE A 53 -8.18 -13.94 -14.28
C PHE A 53 -7.14 -14.40 -15.29
N ALA A 54 -6.02 -14.99 -14.86
CA ALA A 54 -5.04 -15.57 -15.77
C ALA A 54 -5.67 -16.68 -16.64
N THR A 55 -6.50 -17.53 -16.00
CA THR A 55 -7.22 -18.61 -16.68
C THR A 55 -8.22 -18.08 -17.71
N ILE A 56 -9.00 -17.04 -17.37
CA ILE A 56 -9.94 -16.39 -18.31
C ILE A 56 -9.21 -15.73 -19.49
N ALA A 57 -8.03 -15.16 -19.24
CA ALA A 57 -7.18 -14.56 -20.27
C ALA A 57 -6.49 -15.60 -21.18
N GLY A 58 -6.67 -16.90 -20.92
CA GLY A 58 -6.01 -17.97 -21.66
C GLY A 58 -4.51 -18.12 -21.34
N MET A 59 -4.04 -17.49 -20.26
CA MET A 59 -2.66 -17.57 -19.80
C MET A 59 -2.48 -18.74 -18.82
N PRO A 60 -1.27 -19.30 -18.70
CA PRO A 60 -0.97 -20.27 -17.65
C PRO A 60 -1.26 -19.68 -16.25
N PRO A 61 -1.84 -20.46 -15.31
CA PRO A 61 -2.23 -19.97 -13.97
C PRO A 61 -1.13 -19.25 -13.19
N GLU A 62 0.13 -19.67 -13.34
CA GLU A 62 1.29 -19.02 -12.72
C GLU A 62 1.43 -17.53 -13.09
N TYR A 63 0.91 -17.08 -14.25
CA TYR A 63 0.87 -15.65 -14.60
C TYR A 63 -0.03 -14.83 -13.68
N GLY A 64 -1.05 -15.44 -13.06
CA GLY A 64 -1.87 -14.79 -12.04
C GLY A 64 -1.06 -14.45 -10.79
N LEU A 65 -0.05 -15.25 -10.45
CA LEU A 65 0.84 -14.98 -9.31
C LEU A 65 1.79 -13.83 -9.61
N TYR A 66 2.36 -13.80 -10.82
CA TYR A 66 3.23 -12.71 -11.25
C TYR A 66 2.48 -11.37 -11.31
N ALA A 67 1.27 -11.35 -11.89
CA ALA A 67 0.42 -10.17 -11.93
C ALA A 67 -0.10 -9.73 -10.56
N GLY A 68 -0.18 -10.65 -9.59
CA GLY A 68 -0.55 -10.33 -8.21
C GLY A 68 0.61 -9.76 -7.37
N MET A 69 1.86 -10.07 -7.73
CA MET A 69 3.06 -9.57 -7.03
C MET A 69 3.60 -8.27 -7.60
N ILE A 70 3.49 -8.08 -8.91
CA ILE A 70 4.02 -6.92 -9.63
C ILE A 70 2.82 -6.23 -10.30
N PRO A 71 2.54 -4.96 -9.97
CA PRO A 71 1.42 -4.23 -10.54
C PRO A 71 1.57 -3.96 -12.04
#